data_AF-A0AAJ0EA99-F1
#
_entry.id   AF-A0AAJ0EA99-F1
#
_cell.length_a   1.000
_cell.length_b   1.000
_cell.length_c   1.000
_cell.angle_alpha   90.00
_cell.angle_beta   90.00
_cell.angle_gamma   90.00
#
_symmetry.space_group_name_H-M   'P 1'
#
loop_
_entity.id
_entity.type
_entity.pdbx_description
1 polymer ?
#
loop_
_entity_poly.entity_id
_entity_poly.type
_entity_poly.pdbx_seq_one_letter_code
_entity_poly.pdbx_strand_id
1 'polypeptide(L)'
;MAPSLVDSYGYKFRQTELHMSAEQLDPLKDKFDEVGSDALTALDGMFPPPPPRAGWYAKGKQEDPQPDRDTYALLRDHPEKDARLLKLWDEVNAVLECINWDQIKRGQDVFYRYAPAATLVRTGGHSAKVAKNRLFETFQLLLQVTKSLEDIKPGGEGFASAVRVRLLHAAVRSRIFKLNAQRPGYFDVDKYGVPINELDSMQSVCAFSTNLVWLALPRQGIYVRHQEALDYLVLWRWVGYILGTPHWILETPECALASMESLLKACLAPSKNSRALANNLVIALDGVLPIHEPKEFFEAGTRFINGDEMCDDVGLGKPGLYWDAVIRGIIWTLMVITYMSRSIPAWDRWQIKTFRALFWDYIVENKDTLKGGYKYEFKYVPHHDAKTGAETADGPRLKNGIGHLEIFGLVGMCVSRSLLEPSSSLSQYIKCGSRQPGAGKIRDTLTDTEE
;
A
#
# COMPACT_ATOMS: atom_id res chain seq x y z
N MET A 1 27.36 -20.21 -14.45
CA MET A 1 27.41 -20.19 -12.97
C MET A 1 25.99 -20.38 -12.45
N ALA A 2 25.78 -21.16 -11.38
CA ALA A 2 24.43 -21.28 -10.82
C ALA A 2 23.97 -19.91 -10.28
N PRO A 3 22.72 -19.48 -10.52
CA PRO A 3 22.25 -18.18 -10.06
C PRO A 3 22.33 -18.10 -8.53
N SER A 4 22.92 -17.01 -8.04
CA SER A 4 23.09 -16.78 -6.60
C SER A 4 21.72 -16.65 -5.91
N LEU A 5 21.61 -17.30 -4.74
CA LEU A 5 20.42 -17.19 -3.89
C LEU A 5 20.56 -15.90 -3.07
N VAL A 6 19.58 -15.02 -3.16
CA VAL A 6 19.48 -13.78 -2.39
C VAL A 6 18.45 -13.98 -1.28
N ASP A 7 18.71 -13.44 -0.09
CA ASP A 7 17.79 -13.39 1.03
C ASP A 7 17.55 -11.93 1.43
N SER A 8 16.29 -11.53 1.52
CA SER A 8 15.84 -10.20 1.93
C SER A 8 14.78 -10.37 3.01
N TYR A 9 15.20 -10.33 4.29
CA TYR A 9 14.34 -10.53 5.47
C TYR A 9 13.44 -11.78 5.36
N GLY A 10 14.05 -12.92 5.03
CA GLY A 10 13.37 -14.21 4.91
C GLY A 10 12.64 -14.42 3.58
N TYR A 11 12.61 -13.41 2.69
CA TYR A 11 12.19 -13.60 1.31
C TYR A 11 13.39 -14.01 0.45
N LYS A 12 13.37 -15.26 -0.04
CA LYS A 12 14.49 -15.86 -0.78
C LYS A 12 14.16 -16.01 -2.25
N PHE A 13 15.07 -15.57 -3.12
CA PHE A 13 14.89 -15.67 -4.57
C PHE A 13 16.20 -15.90 -5.31
N ARG A 14 16.10 -16.35 -6.56
CA ARG A 14 17.25 -16.58 -7.45
C ARG A 14 17.34 -15.46 -8.46
N GLN A 15 18.46 -14.76 -8.45
CA GLN A 15 18.70 -13.66 -9.40
C GLN A 15 18.70 -14.19 -10.85
N THR A 16 18.11 -13.41 -11.76
CA THR A 16 18.00 -13.69 -13.20
C THR A 16 18.42 -12.46 -14.00
N GLU A 17 18.47 -12.58 -15.33
CA GLU A 17 18.77 -11.46 -16.23
C GLU A 17 17.69 -10.38 -16.24
N LEU A 18 16.46 -10.69 -15.79
CA LEU A 18 15.37 -9.71 -15.65
C LEU A 18 15.52 -8.83 -14.39
N HIS A 19 16.39 -9.20 -13.45
CA HIS A 19 16.60 -8.41 -12.25
C HIS A 19 17.43 -7.18 -12.59
N MET A 20 16.95 -6.02 -12.15
CA MET A 20 17.66 -4.76 -12.31
C MET A 20 18.91 -4.73 -11.42
N SER A 21 20.04 -4.38 -12.01
CA SER A 21 21.29 -4.15 -11.28
C SER A 21 21.26 -2.81 -10.53
N ALA A 22 22.23 -2.59 -9.63
CA ALA A 22 22.37 -1.31 -8.95
C ALA A 22 22.61 -0.16 -9.96
N GLU A 23 23.40 -0.42 -11.01
CA GLU A 23 23.70 0.53 -12.08
C GLU A 23 22.47 0.90 -12.92
N GLN A 24 21.47 0.02 -12.99
CA GLN A 24 20.19 0.31 -13.65
C GLN A 24 19.23 1.06 -12.73
N LEU A 25 19.24 0.78 -11.43
CA LEU A 25 18.36 1.40 -10.44
C LEU A 25 18.82 2.78 -9.99
N ASP A 26 20.13 3.00 -9.85
CA ASP A 26 20.69 4.24 -9.28
C ASP A 26 20.30 5.49 -10.09
N PRO A 27 20.37 5.49 -11.44
CA PRO A 27 19.93 6.64 -12.24
C PRO A 27 18.44 6.96 -12.13
N LEU A 28 17.60 6.03 -11.66
CA LEU A 28 16.17 6.28 -11.45
C LEU A 28 15.91 7.21 -10.26
N LYS A 29 16.90 7.41 -9.38
CA LYS A 29 16.83 8.38 -8.28
C LYS A 29 16.82 9.84 -8.77
N ASP A 30 17.38 10.08 -9.96
CA ASP A 30 17.45 11.42 -10.55
C ASP A 30 16.29 11.72 -11.49
N LYS A 31 15.50 10.70 -11.84
CA LYS A 31 14.31 10.83 -12.70
C LYS A 31 13.06 10.98 -11.87
N PHE A 32 12.11 11.75 -12.38
CA PHE A 32 10.81 11.96 -11.74
C PHE A 32 9.76 12.32 -12.79
N ASP A 33 8.50 12.41 -12.37
CA ASP A 33 7.40 12.84 -13.22
C ASP A 33 7.51 14.34 -13.58
N GLU A 34 8.21 14.62 -14.69
CA GLU A 34 8.35 15.97 -15.25
C GLU A 34 7.00 16.51 -15.73
N VAL A 35 6.17 15.69 -16.38
CA VAL A 35 4.87 16.13 -16.92
C VAL A 35 3.94 16.61 -15.81
N GLY A 36 3.82 15.85 -14.72
CA GLY A 36 3.05 16.28 -13.54
C GLY A 36 3.65 17.50 -12.84
N SER A 37 4.98 17.61 -12.79
CA SER A 37 5.69 18.75 -12.17
C SER A 37 5.52 20.05 -12.96
N ASP A 38 5.58 19.96 -14.29
CA ASP A 38 5.41 21.07 -15.22
C ASP A 38 3.96 21.56 -15.24
N ALA A 39 3.00 20.63 -15.27
CA ALA A 39 1.58 20.95 -15.19
C ALA A 39 1.24 21.62 -13.85
N LEU A 40 1.76 21.10 -12.73
CA LEU A 40 1.58 21.76 -11.44
C LEU A 40 2.18 23.17 -11.44
N THR A 41 3.36 23.36 -12.02
CA THR A 41 3.99 24.68 -12.13
C THR A 41 3.13 25.65 -12.93
N ALA A 42 2.50 25.19 -14.01
CA ALA A 42 1.53 25.98 -14.78
C ALA A 42 0.28 26.33 -13.94
N LEU A 43 -0.28 25.35 -13.21
CA LEU A 43 -1.42 25.56 -12.32
C LEU A 43 -1.08 26.56 -11.21
N ASP A 44 0.09 26.47 -10.59
CA ASP A 44 0.52 27.38 -9.52
C ASP A 44 0.74 28.81 -10.06
N GLY A 45 1.17 28.95 -11.31
CA GLY A 45 1.32 30.26 -11.96
C GLY A 45 -0.01 30.96 -12.25
N MET A 46 -1.04 30.20 -12.66
CA MET A 46 -2.37 30.75 -12.98
C MET A 46 -3.31 30.83 -11.77
N PHE A 47 -3.25 29.80 -10.92
CA PHE A 47 -4.12 29.59 -9.77
C PHE A 47 -3.23 29.33 -8.55
N PRO A 48 -2.58 30.36 -8.00
CA PRO A 48 -1.61 30.18 -6.93
C PRO A 48 -2.22 29.47 -5.73
N PRO A 49 -1.46 28.57 -5.08
CA PRO A 49 -1.95 27.91 -3.88
C PRO A 49 -2.24 28.95 -2.79
N PRO A 50 -3.28 28.71 -1.96
CA PRO A 50 -3.55 29.59 -0.84
C PRO A 50 -2.34 29.61 0.12
N PRO A 51 -2.17 30.68 0.91
CA PRO A 51 -1.05 30.76 1.84
C PRO A 51 -1.06 29.55 2.78
N PRO A 52 0.13 29.04 3.17
CA PRO A 52 0.23 27.85 4.01
C PRO A 52 -0.66 27.99 5.24
N ARG A 53 -1.62 27.08 5.42
CA ARG A 53 -2.44 27.04 6.63
C ARG A 53 -1.50 26.95 7.82
N ALA A 54 -1.73 27.79 8.83
CA ALA A 54 -1.10 27.59 10.13
C ALA A 54 -1.42 26.15 10.53
N GLY A 55 -0.42 25.26 10.52
CA GLY A 55 -0.64 23.86 10.84
C GLY A 55 -1.44 23.71 12.14
N TRP A 56 -2.10 22.57 12.33
CA TRP A 56 -2.95 22.21 13.48
C TRP A 56 -2.34 22.42 14.89
N TYR A 57 -1.13 22.96 14.96
CA TYR A 57 -0.30 23.26 16.11
C TYR A 57 -0.24 24.76 16.44
N ALA A 58 -0.78 25.66 15.60
CA ALA A 58 -0.88 27.08 15.93
C ALA A 58 -1.90 27.27 17.07
N LYS A 59 -1.40 27.57 18.28
CA LYS A 59 -2.25 27.96 19.41
C LYS A 59 -2.96 29.27 19.06
N GLY A 60 -4.31 29.24 19.04
CA GLY A 60 -5.15 30.40 18.76
C GLY A 60 -6.03 30.16 17.53
N LYS A 61 -7.20 29.56 17.76
CA LYS A 61 -8.17 29.25 16.70
C LYS A 61 -8.81 30.53 16.18
N GLN A 62 -8.55 30.83 14.91
CA GLN A 62 -9.59 31.25 13.99
C GLN A 62 -9.40 30.38 12.73
N GLU A 63 -10.35 29.49 12.46
CA GLU A 63 -10.39 28.79 11.18
C GLU A 63 -10.56 29.87 10.11
N ASP A 64 -9.52 30.11 9.32
CA ASP A 64 -9.60 30.97 8.14
C ASP A 64 -10.21 30.11 7.01
N PRO A 65 -11.47 30.36 6.59
CA PRO A 65 -12.11 29.59 5.53
C PRO A 65 -11.48 29.98 4.19
N GLN A 66 -10.34 29.37 3.87
CA GLN A 66 -9.72 29.50 2.55
C GLN A 66 -10.38 28.51 1.58
N PRO A 67 -10.72 28.94 0.36
CA PRO A 67 -11.32 28.07 -0.64
C PRO A 67 -10.40 26.88 -0.95
N ASP A 68 -11.00 25.70 -1.06
CA ASP A 68 -10.31 24.46 -1.40
C ASP A 68 -9.77 24.53 -2.84
N ARG A 69 -8.47 24.27 -3.03
CA ARG A 69 -7.81 24.26 -4.34
C ARG A 69 -7.74 22.83 -4.86
N ASP A 70 -8.77 22.42 -5.58
CA ASP A 70 -8.80 21.13 -6.28
C ASP A 70 -8.00 21.21 -7.59
N THR A 71 -6.76 20.72 -7.57
CA THR A 71 -5.85 20.78 -8.72
C THR A 71 -6.33 19.95 -9.92
N TYR A 72 -7.10 18.88 -9.70
CA TYR A 72 -7.70 18.12 -10.80
C TYR A 72 -8.83 18.89 -11.46
N ALA A 73 -9.71 19.54 -10.67
CA ALA A 73 -10.77 20.37 -11.23
C ALA A 73 -10.19 21.50 -12.09
N LEU A 74 -9.14 22.17 -11.61
CA LEU A 74 -8.43 23.19 -12.38
C LEU A 74 -7.80 22.65 -13.66
N LEU A 75 -7.19 21.46 -13.61
CA LEU A 75 -6.63 20.81 -14.81
C LEU A 75 -7.73 20.46 -15.82
N ARG A 76 -8.84 19.86 -15.36
CA ARG A 76 -9.97 19.45 -16.19
C ARG A 76 -10.66 20.63 -16.86
N ASP A 77 -10.83 21.73 -16.13
CA ASP A 77 -11.61 22.89 -16.60
C ASP A 77 -10.78 23.83 -17.48
N HIS A 78 -9.45 23.70 -17.48
CA HIS A 78 -8.53 24.61 -18.17
C HIS A 78 -7.34 23.93 -18.90
N PRO A 79 -7.48 22.75 -19.53
CA PRO A 79 -6.35 22.07 -20.17
C PRO A 79 -5.74 22.90 -21.31
N GLU A 80 -6.54 23.68 -22.04
CA GLU A 80 -6.12 24.49 -23.18
C GLU A 80 -5.38 25.79 -22.82
N LYS A 81 -5.35 26.17 -21.53
CA LYS A 81 -4.74 27.45 -21.11
C LYS A 81 -3.21 27.46 -21.12
N ASP A 82 -2.58 26.29 -21.08
CA ASP A 82 -1.11 26.14 -21.12
C ASP A 82 -0.76 24.78 -21.73
N ALA A 83 0.23 24.75 -22.63
CA ALA A 83 0.65 23.51 -23.30
C ALA A 83 1.08 22.40 -22.33
N ARG A 84 1.58 22.74 -21.14
CA ARG A 84 1.95 21.78 -20.09
C ARG A 84 0.72 21.13 -19.45
N LEU A 85 -0.37 21.88 -19.28
CA LEU A 85 -1.65 21.33 -18.80
C LEU A 85 -2.26 20.42 -19.85
N LEU A 86 -2.28 20.85 -21.11
CA LEU A 86 -2.78 20.05 -22.21
C LEU A 86 -2.00 18.74 -22.34
N LYS A 87 -0.66 18.79 -22.23
CA LYS A 87 0.20 17.60 -22.24
C LYS A 87 -0.18 16.60 -21.15
N LEU A 88 -0.31 17.04 -19.89
CA LEU A 88 -0.72 16.15 -18.81
C LEU A 88 -2.14 15.60 -19.05
N TRP A 89 -3.07 16.46 -19.47
CA TRP A 89 -4.45 16.10 -19.72
C TRP A 89 -4.58 15.04 -20.82
N ASP A 90 -3.91 15.24 -21.95
CA ASP A 90 -3.89 14.29 -23.06
C ASP A 90 -3.24 12.96 -22.64
N GLU A 91 -2.14 13.01 -21.88
CA GLU A 91 -1.47 11.82 -21.37
C GLU A 91 -2.40 10.98 -20.48
N VAL A 92 -3.02 11.59 -19.45
CA VAL A 92 -3.86 10.81 -18.53
C VAL A 92 -5.15 10.29 -19.18
N ASN A 93 -5.67 10.98 -20.21
CA ASN A 93 -6.86 10.52 -20.93
C ASN A 93 -6.54 9.51 -22.04
N ALA A 94 -5.28 9.33 -22.42
CA ALA A 94 -4.86 8.31 -23.38
C ALA A 94 -4.94 6.91 -22.76
N VAL A 95 -5.71 6.02 -23.40
CA VAL A 95 -5.81 4.61 -22.98
C VAL A 95 -4.68 3.84 -23.64
N LEU A 96 -3.84 3.17 -22.84
CA LEU A 96 -2.76 2.33 -23.38
C LEU A 96 -3.36 1.16 -24.18
N GLU A 97 -2.72 0.80 -25.29
CA GLU A 97 -3.16 -0.29 -26.18
C GLU A 97 -3.27 -1.64 -25.44
N CYS A 98 -2.43 -1.85 -24.42
CA CYS A 98 -2.45 -3.06 -23.60
C CYS A 98 -3.63 -3.15 -22.62
N ILE A 99 -4.50 -2.13 -22.50
CA ILE A 99 -5.60 -2.11 -21.52
C ILE A 99 -6.84 -2.80 -22.08
N ASN A 100 -7.20 -3.90 -21.42
CA ASN A 100 -8.49 -4.54 -21.56
C ASN A 100 -9.35 -4.24 -20.31
N TRP A 101 -10.48 -3.55 -20.48
CA TRP A 101 -11.35 -3.17 -19.36
C TRP A 101 -11.98 -4.37 -18.63
N ASP A 102 -12.25 -5.48 -19.31
CA ASP A 102 -12.73 -6.69 -18.64
C ASP A 102 -11.64 -7.31 -17.76
N GLN A 103 -10.37 -7.20 -18.18
CA GLN A 103 -9.23 -7.60 -17.38
C GLN A 103 -9.06 -6.70 -16.14
N ILE A 104 -9.17 -5.38 -16.32
CA ILE A 104 -9.18 -4.42 -15.19
C ILE A 104 -10.27 -4.79 -14.18
N LYS A 105 -11.50 -5.06 -14.65
CA LYS A 105 -12.61 -5.46 -13.79
C LYS A 105 -12.30 -6.70 -12.96
N ARG A 106 -11.71 -7.73 -13.57
CA ARG A 106 -11.27 -8.92 -12.82
C ARG A 106 -10.14 -8.59 -11.84
N GLY A 107 -9.23 -7.69 -12.19
CA GLY A 107 -8.20 -7.17 -11.28
C GLY A 107 -8.81 -6.43 -10.07
N GLN A 108 -9.88 -5.67 -10.27
CA GLN A 108 -10.63 -5.05 -9.17
C GLN A 108 -11.28 -6.10 -8.26
N ASP A 109 -11.82 -7.18 -8.83
CA ASP A 109 -12.36 -8.31 -8.08
C ASP A 109 -11.28 -9.01 -7.24
N VAL A 110 -10.04 -9.14 -7.75
CA VAL A 110 -8.90 -9.69 -7.00
C VAL A 110 -8.66 -8.89 -5.71
N PHE A 111 -8.69 -7.56 -5.76
CA PHE A 111 -8.53 -6.75 -4.55
C PHE A 111 -9.56 -7.13 -3.49
N TYR A 112 -10.85 -7.15 -3.82
CA TYR A 112 -11.91 -7.45 -2.86
C TYR A 112 -11.94 -8.92 -2.44
N ARG A 113 -11.54 -9.85 -3.31
CA ARG A 113 -11.43 -11.27 -2.95
C ARG A 113 -10.45 -11.48 -1.80
N TYR A 114 -9.34 -10.74 -1.80
CA TYR A 114 -8.27 -10.85 -0.80
C TYR A 114 -8.26 -9.69 0.21
N ALA A 115 -9.21 -8.74 0.15
CA ALA A 115 -9.16 -7.51 0.92
C ALA A 115 -9.03 -7.71 2.44
N PRO A 116 -9.68 -8.69 3.10
CA PRO A 116 -9.46 -8.94 4.52
C PRO A 116 -8.01 -9.32 4.85
N ALA A 117 -7.39 -10.19 4.05
CA ALA A 117 -5.98 -10.60 4.19
C ALA A 117 -5.01 -9.48 3.77
N ALA A 118 -5.40 -8.65 2.79
CA ALA A 118 -4.63 -7.49 2.34
C ALA A 118 -4.65 -6.33 3.34
N THR A 119 -5.73 -6.17 4.11
CA THR A 119 -5.89 -5.08 5.09
C THR A 119 -4.96 -5.24 6.28
N LEU A 120 -4.68 -6.49 6.71
CA LEU A 120 -3.70 -6.79 7.76
C LEU A 120 -2.26 -6.37 7.40
N VAL A 121 -1.96 -6.24 6.10
CA VAL A 121 -0.62 -5.98 5.56
C VAL A 121 -0.36 -4.47 5.37
N ARG A 122 -1.41 -3.66 5.20
CA ARG A 122 -1.30 -2.34 4.56
C ARG A 122 -1.40 -1.15 5.51
N THR A 123 -0.82 -1.27 6.70
CA THR A 123 -0.68 -0.14 7.62
C THR A 123 0.73 0.44 7.51
N GLY A 124 0.85 1.70 7.05
CA GLY A 124 2.09 2.50 6.93
C GLY A 124 1.70 3.97 6.76
N GLY A 125 2.26 5.04 7.36
CA GLY A 125 3.27 5.29 8.38
C GLY A 125 3.57 6.81 8.33
N HIS A 126 3.13 7.62 9.31
CA HIS A 126 3.45 9.05 9.54
C HIS A 126 3.37 9.32 11.07
N SER A 127 3.54 10.56 11.57
CA SER A 127 3.39 10.88 13.02
C SER A 127 2.00 10.51 13.57
N ALA A 128 1.85 9.98 14.78
CA ALA A 128 0.62 9.28 15.20
C ALA A 128 -0.72 10.00 14.89
N LYS A 129 -0.80 11.31 15.15
CA LYS A 129 -2.01 12.13 14.88
C LYS A 129 -2.31 12.37 13.40
N VAL A 130 -1.28 12.41 12.54
CA VAL A 130 -1.38 12.61 11.08
C VAL A 130 -1.38 11.26 10.34
N ALA A 131 -0.79 10.23 10.94
CA ALA A 131 -0.72 8.86 10.45
C ALA A 131 -2.09 8.30 10.15
N LYS A 132 -3.03 8.48 11.07
CA LYS A 132 -4.42 8.02 10.90
C LYS A 132 -5.03 8.58 9.61
N ASN A 133 -5.06 9.91 9.47
CA ASN A 133 -5.72 10.53 8.31
C ASN A 133 -5.00 10.21 6.99
N ARG A 134 -3.66 10.26 6.95
CA ARG A 134 -2.90 9.93 5.74
C ARG A 134 -2.97 8.47 5.34
N LEU A 135 -2.99 7.56 6.31
CA LEU A 135 -3.24 6.14 6.06
C LEU A 135 -4.59 5.95 5.37
N PHE A 136 -5.63 6.62 5.87
CA PHE A 136 -6.95 6.57 5.25
C PHE A 136 -7.01 7.25 3.89
N GLU A 137 -6.27 8.34 3.65
CA GLU A 137 -6.15 8.96 2.32
C GLU A 137 -5.54 7.99 1.30
N THR A 138 -4.44 7.31 1.63
CA THR A 138 -3.86 6.29 0.74
C THR A 138 -4.80 5.11 0.51
N PHE A 139 -5.50 4.67 1.56
CA PHE A 139 -6.50 3.61 1.43
C PHE A 139 -7.73 4.05 0.61
N GLN A 140 -8.10 5.33 0.67
CA GLN A 140 -9.17 5.89 -0.14
C GLN A 140 -8.83 5.81 -1.63
N LEU A 141 -7.60 6.14 -2.04
CA LEU A 141 -7.19 6.03 -3.44
C LEU A 141 -7.40 4.59 -3.93
N LEU A 142 -6.92 3.62 -3.14
CA LEU A 142 -7.08 2.20 -3.44
C LEU A 142 -8.56 1.83 -3.62
N LEU A 143 -9.43 2.25 -2.72
CA LEU A 143 -10.86 1.98 -2.82
C LEU A 143 -11.50 2.65 -4.05
N GLN A 144 -11.13 3.88 -4.36
CA GLN A 144 -11.69 4.62 -5.50
C GLN A 144 -11.28 4.01 -6.83
N VAL A 145 -10.01 3.59 -6.99
CA VAL A 145 -9.55 2.95 -8.24
C VAL A 145 -10.05 1.51 -8.37
N THR A 146 -10.39 0.83 -7.28
CA THR A 146 -10.92 -0.55 -7.35
C THR A 146 -12.44 -0.64 -7.38
N LYS A 147 -13.18 0.44 -7.13
CA LYS A 147 -14.63 0.39 -6.90
C LYS A 147 -15.43 -0.13 -8.09
N SER A 148 -15.21 0.43 -9.27
CA SER A 148 -15.92 0.08 -10.51
C SER A 148 -15.11 0.45 -11.75
N LEU A 149 -15.56 0.00 -12.93
CA LEU A 149 -14.95 0.40 -14.20
C LEU A 149 -15.22 1.87 -14.51
N GLU A 150 -16.41 2.36 -14.16
CA GLU A 150 -16.81 3.74 -14.33
C GLU A 150 -15.89 4.67 -13.52
N ASP A 151 -15.49 4.25 -12.31
CA ASP A 151 -14.62 5.05 -11.46
C ASP A 151 -13.17 5.14 -11.96
N ILE A 152 -12.62 4.05 -12.52
CA ILE A 152 -11.19 3.98 -12.92
C ILE A 152 -10.92 4.46 -14.36
N LYS A 153 -11.96 4.54 -15.20
CA LYS A 153 -11.86 5.06 -16.58
C LYS A 153 -11.65 6.58 -16.57
N PRO A 154 -11.06 7.15 -17.65
CA PRO A 154 -10.97 8.60 -17.80
C PRO A 154 -12.32 9.29 -17.55
N GLY A 155 -12.30 10.32 -16.70
CA GLY A 155 -13.50 11.05 -16.24
C GLY A 155 -14.17 10.48 -14.97
N GLY A 156 -13.80 9.28 -14.52
CA GLY A 156 -14.31 8.68 -13.28
C GLY A 156 -13.68 9.24 -12.00
N GLU A 157 -14.28 8.95 -10.84
CA GLU A 157 -13.80 9.47 -9.54
C GLU A 157 -12.48 8.84 -9.07
N GLY A 158 -12.27 7.54 -9.36
CA GLY A 158 -10.99 6.86 -9.11
C GLY A 158 -9.87 7.39 -9.99
N PHE A 159 -10.17 7.62 -11.28
CA PHE A 159 -9.29 8.29 -12.21
C PHE A 159 -8.90 9.69 -11.72
N ALA A 160 -9.91 10.53 -11.40
CA ALA A 160 -9.69 11.88 -10.88
C ALA A 160 -8.84 11.86 -9.61
N SER A 161 -9.05 10.88 -8.73
CA SER A 161 -8.27 10.73 -7.49
C SER A 161 -6.81 10.35 -7.76
N ALA A 162 -6.54 9.46 -8.72
CA ALA A 162 -5.18 9.15 -9.13
C ALA A 162 -4.47 10.38 -9.73
N VAL A 163 -5.14 11.18 -10.57
CA VAL A 163 -4.56 12.42 -11.11
C VAL A 163 -4.30 13.45 -10.01
N ARG A 164 -5.19 13.58 -9.01
CA ARG A 164 -4.94 14.42 -7.83
C ARG A 164 -3.70 13.99 -7.08
N VAL A 165 -3.48 12.68 -6.90
CA VAL A 165 -2.29 12.15 -6.23
C VAL A 165 -1.02 12.41 -7.07
N ARG A 166 -1.07 12.29 -8.39
CA ARG A 166 0.05 12.68 -9.27
C ARG A 166 0.46 14.14 -9.07
N LEU A 167 -0.51 15.06 -9.07
CA LEU A 167 -0.28 16.48 -8.82
C LEU A 167 0.16 16.76 -7.37
N LEU A 168 -0.33 15.99 -6.39
CA LEU A 168 0.12 16.05 -5.00
C LEU A 168 1.59 15.66 -4.87
N HIS A 169 2.04 14.60 -5.56
CA HIS A 169 3.45 14.20 -5.58
C HIS A 169 4.34 15.30 -6.15
N ALA A 170 3.93 15.94 -7.25
CA ALA A 170 4.61 17.13 -7.77
C ALA A 170 4.68 18.28 -6.75
N ALA A 171 3.61 18.51 -5.99
CA ALA A 171 3.55 19.58 -5.00
C ALA A 171 4.47 19.30 -3.80
N VAL A 172 4.50 18.05 -3.34
CA VAL A 172 5.40 17.60 -2.27
C VAL A 172 6.85 17.74 -2.70
N ARG A 173 7.20 17.32 -3.93
CA ARG A 173 8.56 17.48 -4.48
C ARG A 173 9.00 18.94 -4.53
N SER A 174 8.17 19.81 -5.11
CA SER A 174 8.41 21.27 -5.16
C SER A 174 8.61 21.85 -3.75
N ARG A 175 7.80 21.40 -2.78
CA ARG A 175 7.90 21.85 -1.39
C ARG A 175 9.19 21.39 -0.71
N ILE A 176 9.61 20.13 -0.90
CA ILE A 176 10.86 19.62 -0.31
C ILE A 176 12.05 20.40 -0.85
N PHE A 177 12.09 20.67 -2.16
CA PHE A 177 13.16 21.51 -2.73
C PHE A 177 13.16 22.93 -2.17
N LYS A 178 12.00 23.58 -2.05
CA LYS A 178 11.89 24.91 -1.41
C LYS A 178 12.39 24.88 0.04
N LEU A 179 12.04 23.85 0.81
CA LEU A 179 12.50 23.69 2.19
C LEU A 179 14.01 23.45 2.27
N ASN A 180 14.57 22.65 1.38
CA ASN A 180 16.01 22.39 1.33
C ASN A 180 16.81 23.63 0.93
N ALA A 181 16.27 24.46 0.02
CA ALA A 181 16.87 25.75 -0.32
C ALA A 181 16.84 26.74 0.85
N GLN A 182 15.75 26.74 1.65
CA GLN A 182 15.63 27.58 2.85
C GLN A 182 16.49 27.08 4.02
N ARG A 183 16.68 25.75 4.13
CA ARG A 183 17.48 25.10 5.16
C ARG A 183 18.33 24.00 4.50
N PRO A 184 19.57 24.33 4.10
CA PRO A 184 20.49 23.34 3.56
C PRO A 184 20.65 22.15 4.53
N GLY A 185 20.55 20.93 4.00
CA GLY A 185 20.58 19.69 4.78
C GLY A 185 19.21 19.25 5.33
N TYR A 186 18.11 19.91 4.94
CA TYR A 186 16.75 19.42 5.24
C TYR A 186 16.46 18.09 4.52
N PHE A 187 16.91 17.96 3.28
CA PHE A 187 16.79 16.73 2.49
C PHE A 187 18.11 16.43 1.77
N ASP A 188 18.56 15.19 1.90
CA ASP A 188 19.83 14.71 1.36
C ASP A 188 19.62 14.18 -0.07
N VAL A 189 19.70 15.08 -1.05
CA VAL A 189 19.51 14.77 -2.47
C VAL A 189 20.61 13.84 -2.99
N ASP A 190 21.85 13.99 -2.51
CA ASP A 190 22.96 13.14 -2.96
C ASP A 190 22.73 11.67 -2.58
N LYS A 191 22.13 11.43 -1.41
CA LYS A 191 21.82 10.08 -0.95
C LYS A 191 20.52 9.52 -1.52
N TYR A 192 19.46 10.31 -1.56
CA TYR A 192 18.10 9.84 -1.85
C TYR A 192 17.60 10.22 -3.25
N GLY A 193 18.36 11.01 -4.02
CA GLY A 193 17.96 11.54 -5.31
C GLY A 193 16.92 12.65 -5.21
N VAL A 194 16.22 12.89 -6.32
CA VAL A 194 15.08 13.82 -6.35
C VAL A 194 13.94 13.25 -5.48
N PRO A 195 13.25 14.07 -4.66
CA PRO A 195 12.13 13.56 -3.86
C PRO A 195 11.01 12.97 -4.73
N ILE A 196 10.51 11.78 -4.35
CA ILE A 196 9.49 11.06 -5.12
C ILE A 196 10.00 10.83 -6.54
N ASN A 197 11.19 10.25 -6.65
CA ASN A 197 11.78 9.86 -7.91
C ASN A 197 11.10 8.60 -8.48
N GLU A 198 11.52 8.18 -9.67
CA GLU A 198 11.02 6.99 -10.34
C GLU A 198 11.24 5.72 -9.50
N LEU A 199 12.40 5.59 -8.83
CA LEU A 199 12.69 4.44 -7.97
C LEU A 199 11.70 4.30 -6.80
N ASP A 200 11.46 5.40 -6.08
CA ASP A 200 10.51 5.47 -4.97
C ASP A 200 9.07 5.19 -5.43
N SER A 201 8.71 5.72 -6.60
CA SER A 201 7.39 5.57 -7.20
C SER A 201 7.16 4.11 -7.64
N MET A 202 8.17 3.48 -8.24
CA MET A 202 8.17 2.05 -8.58
C MET A 202 8.00 1.18 -7.34
N GLN A 203 8.76 1.46 -6.27
CA GLN A 203 8.61 0.74 -5.00
C GLN A 203 7.19 0.86 -4.43
N SER A 204 6.61 2.06 -4.51
CA SER A 204 5.25 2.32 -4.05
C SER A 204 4.22 1.51 -4.86
N VAL A 205 4.30 1.53 -6.19
CA VAL A 205 3.41 0.73 -7.04
C VAL A 205 3.60 -0.77 -6.80
N CYS A 206 4.83 -1.26 -6.63
CA CYS A 206 5.10 -2.65 -6.25
C CYS A 206 4.47 -3.03 -4.91
N ALA A 207 4.51 -2.13 -3.92
CA ALA A 207 3.89 -2.35 -2.60
C ALA A 207 2.37 -2.60 -2.68
N PHE A 208 1.67 -1.94 -3.61
CA PHE A 208 0.24 -2.15 -3.81
C PHE A 208 -0.11 -3.26 -4.82
N SER A 209 0.84 -3.68 -5.65
CA SER A 209 0.65 -4.70 -6.68
C SER A 209 1.36 -6.01 -6.30
N THR A 210 2.59 -6.17 -6.78
CA THR A 210 3.45 -7.35 -6.70
C THR A 210 3.67 -7.85 -5.27
N ASN A 211 3.90 -6.96 -4.30
CA ASN A 211 4.09 -7.34 -2.89
C ASN A 211 2.84 -8.00 -2.31
N LEU A 212 1.63 -7.63 -2.74
CA LEU A 212 0.43 -8.32 -2.28
C LEU A 212 0.43 -9.77 -2.79
N VAL A 213 0.69 -9.92 -4.08
CA VAL A 213 0.58 -11.20 -4.82
C VAL A 213 1.67 -12.19 -4.43
N TRP A 214 2.93 -11.76 -4.35
CA TRP A 214 4.08 -12.66 -4.20
C TRP A 214 4.81 -12.57 -2.87
N LEU A 215 4.49 -11.60 -2.01
CA LEU A 215 5.11 -11.47 -0.69
C LEU A 215 4.09 -11.67 0.44
N ALA A 216 3.06 -10.82 0.49
CA ALA A 216 2.19 -10.70 1.65
C ALA A 216 1.12 -11.80 1.76
N LEU A 217 0.43 -12.14 0.65
CA LEU A 217 -0.52 -13.26 0.65
C LEU A 217 0.21 -14.62 0.83
N PRO A 218 1.35 -14.89 0.16
CA PRO A 218 2.09 -16.13 0.38
C PRO A 218 2.58 -16.31 1.81
N ARG A 219 3.00 -15.24 2.50
CA ARG A 219 3.36 -15.30 3.93
C ARG A 219 2.17 -15.65 4.82
N GLN A 220 0.94 -15.42 4.36
CA GLN A 220 -0.30 -15.85 5.00
C GLN A 220 -0.76 -17.25 4.54
N GLY A 221 0.00 -17.95 3.71
CA GLY A 221 -0.39 -19.23 3.12
C GLY A 221 -1.43 -19.13 2.01
N ILE A 222 -1.66 -17.93 1.47
CA ILE A 222 -2.62 -17.66 0.39
C ILE A 222 -1.85 -17.41 -0.92
N TYR A 223 -2.13 -18.21 -1.94
CA TYR A 223 -1.48 -18.11 -3.25
C TYR A 223 -2.50 -17.76 -4.32
N VAL A 224 -2.40 -16.59 -4.95
CA VAL A 224 -3.32 -16.18 -6.03
C VAL A 224 -3.16 -17.07 -7.26
N ARG A 225 -4.22 -17.21 -8.07
CA ARG A 225 -4.15 -17.95 -9.33
C ARG A 225 -3.38 -17.14 -10.38
N HIS A 226 -2.78 -17.82 -11.34
CA HIS A 226 -2.02 -17.18 -12.43
C HIS A 226 -2.84 -16.07 -13.14
N GLN A 227 -4.08 -16.38 -13.55
CA GLN A 227 -4.95 -15.39 -14.18
C GLN A 227 -5.27 -14.20 -13.27
N GLU A 228 -5.45 -14.42 -11.97
CA GLU A 228 -5.69 -13.35 -11.01
C GLU A 228 -4.48 -12.42 -10.88
N ALA A 229 -3.26 -12.98 -10.92
CA ALA A 229 -2.04 -12.19 -10.93
C ALA A 229 -1.96 -11.34 -12.21
N LEU A 230 -2.21 -11.92 -13.39
CA LEU A 230 -2.25 -11.19 -14.67
C LEU A 230 -3.27 -10.04 -14.64
N ASP A 231 -4.49 -10.32 -14.19
CA ASP A 231 -5.56 -9.32 -14.11
C ASP A 231 -5.20 -8.19 -13.13
N TYR A 232 -4.57 -8.52 -11.99
CA TYR A 232 -4.15 -7.53 -11.00
C TYR A 232 -2.96 -6.68 -11.46
N LEU A 233 -2.01 -7.25 -12.21
CA LEU A 233 -0.89 -6.50 -12.77
C LEU A 233 -1.38 -5.45 -13.78
N VAL A 234 -2.32 -5.81 -14.67
CA VAL A 234 -2.87 -4.85 -15.65
C VAL A 234 -3.64 -3.71 -14.96
N LEU A 235 -4.38 -4.01 -13.88
CA LEU A 235 -4.97 -2.97 -13.02
C LEU A 235 -3.91 -1.98 -12.52
N TRP A 236 -2.82 -2.48 -11.95
CA TRP A 236 -1.79 -1.60 -11.41
C TRP A 236 -0.89 -0.97 -12.46
N ARG A 237 -0.76 -1.56 -13.65
CA ARG A 237 -0.12 -0.94 -14.82
C ARG A 237 -0.90 0.29 -15.25
N TRP A 238 -2.24 0.20 -15.31
CA TRP A 238 -3.11 1.34 -15.59
C TRP A 238 -3.04 2.42 -14.50
N VAL A 239 -3.13 2.03 -13.22
CA VAL A 239 -3.02 2.98 -12.10
C VAL A 239 -1.65 3.65 -12.06
N GLY A 240 -0.57 2.90 -12.27
CA GLY A 240 0.80 3.43 -12.35
C GLY A 240 0.97 4.43 -13.49
N TYR A 241 0.38 4.16 -14.65
CA TYR A 241 0.34 5.10 -15.78
C TYR A 241 -0.33 6.43 -15.41
N ILE A 242 -1.54 6.39 -14.83
CA ILE A 242 -2.25 7.62 -14.42
C ILE A 242 -1.46 8.39 -13.36
N LEU A 243 -0.77 7.69 -12.45
CA LEU A 243 0.06 8.27 -11.41
C LEU A 243 1.39 8.88 -11.91
N GLY A 244 1.74 8.70 -13.19
CA GLY A 244 3.04 9.13 -13.72
C GLY A 244 4.22 8.29 -13.21
N THR A 245 3.96 7.04 -12.83
CA THR A 245 4.97 6.09 -12.35
C THR A 245 5.43 5.17 -13.48
N PRO A 246 6.72 4.76 -13.53
CA PRO A 246 7.17 3.73 -14.46
C PRO A 246 6.34 2.45 -14.35
N HIS A 247 5.53 2.19 -15.37
CA HIS A 247 4.54 1.12 -15.40
C HIS A 247 5.01 -0.10 -16.22
N TRP A 248 6.12 0.04 -16.96
CA TRP A 248 6.77 -1.05 -17.69
C TRP A 248 7.26 -2.17 -16.75
N ILE A 249 7.50 -1.86 -15.47
CA ILE A 249 7.84 -2.86 -14.44
C ILE A 249 6.72 -3.87 -14.23
N LEU A 250 5.49 -3.58 -14.67
CA LEU A 250 4.31 -4.44 -14.51
C LEU A 250 3.86 -5.08 -15.84
N GLU A 251 4.69 -5.05 -16.87
CA GLU A 251 4.31 -5.49 -18.22
C GLU A 251 4.02 -6.99 -18.30
N THR A 252 4.86 -7.81 -17.67
CA THR A 252 4.67 -9.27 -17.56
C THR A 252 4.86 -9.73 -16.11
N PRO A 253 4.32 -10.88 -15.72
CA PRO A 253 4.56 -11.44 -14.37
C PRO A 253 6.03 -11.61 -14.02
N GLU A 254 6.86 -12.02 -14.99
CA GLU A 254 8.29 -12.27 -14.79
C GLU A 254 9.04 -10.96 -14.58
N CYS A 255 8.73 -9.94 -15.39
CA CYS A 255 9.27 -8.59 -15.23
C CYS A 255 8.83 -7.97 -13.90
N ALA A 256 7.56 -8.13 -13.52
CA ALA A 256 7.00 -7.63 -12.28
C ALA A 256 7.60 -8.29 -11.05
N LEU A 257 7.76 -9.61 -11.07
CA LEU A 257 8.42 -10.34 -10.00
C LEU A 257 9.89 -9.93 -9.87
N ALA A 258 10.64 -9.91 -10.97
CA ALA A 258 12.05 -9.52 -10.95
C ALA A 258 12.24 -8.06 -10.52
N SER A 259 11.33 -7.16 -10.91
CA SER A 259 11.34 -5.75 -10.49
C SER A 259 11.09 -5.62 -8.98
N MET A 260 10.06 -6.31 -8.47
CA MET A 260 9.78 -6.38 -7.03
C MET A 260 10.99 -6.89 -6.24
N GLU A 261 11.59 -8.00 -6.68
CA GLU A 261 12.76 -8.63 -6.04
C GLU A 261 13.99 -7.69 -6.06
N SER A 262 14.20 -6.99 -7.17
CA SER A 262 15.28 -6.00 -7.31
C SER A 262 15.09 -4.81 -6.36
N LEU A 263 13.86 -4.31 -6.24
CA LEU A 263 13.50 -3.22 -5.33
C LEU A 263 13.58 -3.63 -3.87
N LEU A 264 13.15 -4.85 -3.51
CA LEU A 264 13.33 -5.38 -2.16
C LEU A 264 14.81 -5.42 -1.78
N LYS A 265 15.66 -5.93 -2.68
CA LYS A 265 17.12 -5.99 -2.46
C LYS A 265 17.76 -4.60 -2.34
N ALA A 266 17.36 -3.65 -3.19
CA ALA A 266 18.01 -2.35 -3.27
C ALA A 266 17.50 -1.34 -2.24
N CYS A 267 16.21 -1.38 -1.90
CA CYS A 267 15.54 -0.31 -1.16
C CYS A 267 15.15 -0.70 0.28
N LEU A 268 15.10 -2.00 0.63
CA LEU A 268 14.67 -2.43 1.96
C LEU A 268 15.81 -2.30 2.98
N ALA A 269 16.05 -1.07 3.43
CA ALA A 269 17.07 -0.73 4.41
C ALA A 269 16.49 0.10 5.57
N PRO A 270 16.14 -0.53 6.72
CA PRO A 270 15.64 0.17 7.89
C PRO A 270 16.57 1.28 8.37
N SER A 271 16.01 2.47 8.54
CA SER A 271 16.65 3.67 9.05
C SER A 271 16.04 4.13 10.38
N LYS A 272 16.70 5.08 11.06
CA LYS A 272 16.12 5.75 12.25
C LYS A 272 14.74 6.36 11.96
N ASN A 273 14.56 6.91 10.75
CA ASN A 273 13.27 7.46 10.34
C ASN A 273 12.22 6.36 10.14
N SER A 274 12.57 5.23 9.51
CA SER A 274 11.64 4.11 9.37
C SER A 274 11.20 3.53 10.71
N ARG A 275 12.11 3.45 11.71
CA ARG A 275 11.81 3.05 13.09
C ARG A 275 10.76 3.95 13.72
N ALA A 276 10.97 5.26 13.62
CA ALA A 276 10.03 6.24 14.14
C ALA A 276 8.67 6.17 13.44
N LEU A 277 8.65 5.98 12.11
CA LEU A 277 7.41 5.88 11.33
C LEU A 277 6.61 4.61 11.68
N ALA A 278 7.27 3.46 11.81
CA ALA A 278 6.64 2.20 12.19
C ALA A 278 6.02 2.28 13.59
N ASN A 279 6.77 2.80 14.57
CA ASN A 279 6.28 2.97 15.94
C ASN A 279 5.12 3.98 16.01
N ASN A 280 5.24 5.13 15.34
CA ASN A 280 4.17 6.13 15.31
C ASN A 280 2.85 5.58 14.75
N LEU A 281 2.94 4.66 13.79
CA LEU A 281 1.76 4.03 13.21
C LEU A 281 1.09 3.07 14.18
N VAL A 282 1.86 2.19 14.84
CA VAL A 282 1.32 1.26 15.84
C VAL A 282 0.61 2.04 16.94
N ILE A 283 1.22 3.14 17.41
CA ILE A 283 0.60 4.06 18.37
C ILE A 283 -0.65 4.73 17.78
N ALA A 284 -0.65 5.10 16.50
CA ALA A 284 -1.81 5.72 15.85
C ALA A 284 -3.02 4.80 15.71
N LEU A 285 -2.81 3.49 15.78
CA LEU A 285 -3.86 2.48 15.59
C LEU A 285 -4.33 1.87 16.92
N ASP A 286 -3.56 2.04 18.00
CA ASP A 286 -3.83 1.50 19.32
C ASP A 286 -5.20 1.94 19.87
N GLY A 287 -6.14 1.00 19.96
CA GLY A 287 -7.51 1.26 20.45
C GLY A 287 -8.32 2.18 19.53
N VAL A 288 -7.92 2.35 18.27
CA VAL A 288 -8.59 3.26 17.34
C VAL A 288 -9.70 2.55 16.58
N LEU A 289 -10.91 3.11 16.67
CA LEU A 289 -12.03 2.71 15.82
C LEU A 289 -11.67 2.89 14.35
N PRO A 290 -12.15 2.00 13.48
CA PRO A 290 -13.16 0.97 13.76
C PRO A 290 -12.65 -0.43 14.15
N ILE A 291 -11.34 -0.70 14.10
CA ILE A 291 -10.77 -2.01 14.50
C ILE A 291 -10.75 -2.14 16.03
N HIS A 292 -10.32 -1.09 16.74
CA HIS A 292 -10.32 -1.00 18.21
C HIS A 292 -9.64 -2.21 18.90
N GLU A 293 -8.47 -2.60 18.37
CA GLU A 293 -7.59 -3.61 18.97
C GLU A 293 -6.35 -2.92 19.57
N PRO A 294 -5.67 -3.54 20.55
CA PRO A 294 -4.51 -2.92 21.20
C PRO A 294 -3.25 -3.00 20.31
N LYS A 295 -2.23 -2.20 20.61
CA LYS A 295 -0.95 -2.20 19.88
C LYS A 295 -0.34 -3.59 19.68
N GLU A 296 -0.45 -4.50 20.66
CA GLU A 296 0.15 -5.84 20.60
C GLU A 296 -0.46 -6.70 19.48
N PHE A 297 -1.74 -6.47 19.14
CA PHE A 297 -2.39 -7.09 17.99
C PHE A 297 -1.70 -6.68 16.68
N PHE A 298 -1.45 -5.38 16.52
CA PHE A 298 -0.79 -4.85 15.33
C PHE A 298 0.68 -5.27 15.24
N GLU A 299 1.40 -5.30 16.36
CA GLU A 299 2.77 -5.80 16.41
C GLU A 299 2.83 -7.30 16.03
N ALA A 300 1.89 -8.11 16.51
CA ALA A 300 1.85 -9.54 16.20
C ALA A 300 1.55 -9.79 14.72
N GLY A 301 0.57 -9.07 14.16
CA GLY A 301 0.25 -9.11 12.73
C GLY A 301 1.44 -8.67 11.88
N THR A 302 2.08 -7.56 12.25
CA THR A 302 3.23 -7.03 11.51
C THR A 302 4.40 -8.00 11.52
N ARG A 303 4.70 -8.65 12.67
CA ARG A 303 5.74 -9.68 12.78
C ARG A 303 5.43 -10.92 11.97
N PHE A 304 4.18 -11.40 12.01
CA PHE A 304 3.78 -12.55 11.20
C PHE A 304 4.02 -12.30 9.70
N ILE A 305 3.66 -11.09 9.22
CA ILE A 305 3.77 -10.74 7.79
C ILE A 305 5.18 -10.33 7.38
N ASN A 306 5.96 -9.65 8.23
CA ASN A 306 7.24 -9.08 7.82
C ASN A 306 8.45 -9.91 8.28
N GLY A 307 8.26 -10.82 9.23
CA GLY A 307 9.32 -11.56 9.88
C GLY A 307 9.92 -10.80 11.07
N ASP A 308 10.47 -11.55 12.02
CA ASP A 308 11.00 -10.99 13.26
C ASP A 308 12.22 -10.10 13.04
N GLU A 309 13.11 -10.46 12.12
CA GLU A 309 14.33 -9.71 11.81
C GLU A 309 14.00 -8.29 11.34
N MET A 310 13.10 -8.15 10.36
CA MET A 310 12.68 -6.83 9.87
C MET A 310 12.00 -6.01 10.97
N CYS A 311 11.16 -6.65 11.78
CA CYS A 311 10.46 -5.98 12.87
C CYS A 311 11.40 -5.54 14.00
N ASP A 312 12.45 -6.33 14.27
CA ASP A 312 13.50 -5.97 15.22
C ASP A 312 14.31 -4.77 14.69
N ASP A 313 14.64 -4.74 13.40
CA ASP A 313 15.35 -3.62 12.78
C ASP A 313 14.52 -2.34 12.71
N VAL A 314 13.19 -2.43 12.53
CA VAL A 314 12.30 -1.27 12.67
C VAL A 314 11.89 -0.98 14.12
N GLY A 315 12.40 -1.75 15.10
CA GLY A 315 12.22 -1.49 16.52
C GLY A 315 10.78 -1.65 17.01
N LEU A 316 10.05 -2.62 16.48
CA LEU A 316 8.70 -2.97 16.94
C LEU A 316 8.75 -3.86 18.18
N GLY A 317 7.76 -3.75 19.06
CA GLY A 317 7.63 -4.60 20.24
C GLY A 317 7.48 -6.09 19.90
N LYS A 318 7.76 -6.95 20.88
CA LYS A 318 7.60 -8.41 20.79
C LYS A 318 6.38 -8.82 21.59
N PRO A 319 5.20 -8.98 20.97
CA PRO A 319 4.00 -9.37 21.67
C PRO A 319 4.11 -10.82 22.17
N GLY A 320 3.39 -11.13 23.24
CA GLY A 320 3.38 -12.48 23.82
C GLY A 320 2.68 -13.52 22.94
N LEU A 321 2.83 -14.80 23.31
CA LEU A 321 2.24 -15.95 22.61
C LEU A 321 0.72 -15.87 22.41
N TYR A 322 0.04 -15.08 23.24
CA TYR A 322 -1.39 -14.85 23.13
C TYR A 322 -1.79 -14.19 21.80
N TRP A 323 -1.20 -13.04 21.49
CA TRP A 323 -1.50 -12.29 20.27
C TRP A 323 -0.96 -13.00 19.03
N ASP A 324 0.16 -13.72 19.15
CA ASP A 324 0.63 -14.62 18.08
C ASP A 324 -0.42 -15.71 17.76
N ALA A 325 -1.01 -16.34 18.79
CA ALA A 325 -2.07 -17.34 18.59
C ALA A 325 -3.34 -16.73 17.98
N VAL A 326 -3.76 -15.53 18.41
CA VAL A 326 -4.88 -14.79 17.82
C VAL A 326 -4.62 -14.56 16.32
N ILE A 327 -3.48 -13.96 15.97
CA ILE A 327 -3.14 -13.65 14.57
C ILE A 327 -3.06 -14.92 13.72
N ARG A 328 -2.44 -15.99 14.20
CA ARG A 328 -2.41 -17.28 13.50
C ARG A 328 -3.80 -17.84 13.24
N GLY A 329 -4.69 -17.74 14.22
CA GLY A 329 -6.08 -18.16 14.07
C GLY A 329 -6.87 -17.32 13.06
N ILE A 330 -6.65 -15.99 13.05
CA ILE A 330 -7.22 -15.11 12.02
C ILE A 330 -6.75 -15.54 10.64
N ILE A 331 -5.43 -15.70 10.46
CA ILE A 331 -4.83 -16.04 9.17
C ILE A 331 -5.30 -17.40 8.67
N TRP A 332 -5.35 -18.40 9.55
CA TRP A 332 -5.90 -19.71 9.21
C TRP A 332 -7.36 -19.62 8.76
N THR A 333 -8.18 -18.83 9.46
CA THR A 333 -9.60 -18.65 9.09
C THR A 333 -9.73 -17.93 7.75
N LEU A 334 -8.89 -16.92 7.50
CA LEU A 334 -8.84 -16.22 6.21
C LEU A 334 -8.42 -17.15 5.08
N MET A 335 -7.43 -18.03 5.29
CA MET A 335 -7.08 -19.08 4.32
C MET A 335 -8.29 -19.95 4.00
N VAL A 336 -8.99 -20.46 5.02
CA VAL A 336 -10.18 -21.31 4.83
C VAL A 336 -11.24 -20.57 4.02
N ILE A 337 -11.58 -19.33 4.39
CA ILE A 337 -12.55 -18.50 3.66
C ILE A 337 -12.12 -18.32 2.20
N THR A 338 -10.86 -17.97 1.96
CA THR A 338 -10.31 -17.76 0.62
C THR A 338 -10.36 -19.03 -0.25
N TYR A 339 -9.97 -20.18 0.28
CA TYR A 339 -9.97 -21.43 -0.49
C TYR A 339 -11.38 -22.01 -0.68
N MET A 340 -12.30 -21.76 0.27
CA MET A 340 -13.72 -22.06 0.09
C MET A 340 -14.36 -21.16 -0.99
N SER A 341 -14.09 -19.85 -0.98
CA SER A 341 -14.65 -18.93 -1.98
C SER A 341 -14.25 -19.34 -3.40
N ARG A 342 -13.00 -19.76 -3.57
CA ARG A 342 -12.47 -20.29 -4.84
C ARG A 342 -13.17 -21.53 -5.37
N SER A 343 -13.79 -22.31 -4.49
CA SER A 343 -14.45 -23.56 -4.82
C SER A 343 -15.94 -23.38 -5.10
N ILE A 344 -16.53 -22.25 -4.65
CA ILE A 344 -17.96 -21.97 -4.77
C ILE A 344 -18.15 -20.61 -5.45
N PRO A 345 -18.30 -20.55 -6.79
CA PRO A 345 -18.35 -19.30 -7.54
C PRO A 345 -19.46 -18.33 -7.10
N ALA A 346 -20.60 -18.84 -6.64
CA ALA A 346 -21.68 -18.01 -6.10
C ALA A 346 -21.28 -17.32 -4.79
N TRP A 347 -20.56 -18.02 -3.91
CA TRP A 347 -20.01 -17.48 -2.68
C TRP A 347 -18.93 -16.42 -2.98
N ASP A 348 -18.02 -16.70 -3.93
CA ASP A 348 -17.00 -15.73 -4.33
C ASP A 348 -17.60 -14.40 -4.79
N ARG A 349 -18.60 -14.45 -5.69
CA ARG A 349 -19.29 -13.25 -6.17
C ARG A 349 -20.01 -12.50 -5.05
N TRP A 350 -20.66 -13.24 -4.15
CA TRP A 350 -21.33 -12.65 -2.99
C TRP A 350 -20.31 -11.98 -2.05
N GLN A 351 -19.20 -12.65 -1.74
CA GLN A 351 -18.14 -12.15 -0.87
C GLN A 351 -17.52 -10.87 -1.45
N ILE A 352 -17.18 -10.86 -2.74
CA ILE A 352 -16.62 -9.68 -3.41
C ILE A 352 -17.60 -8.51 -3.33
N LYS A 353 -18.88 -8.74 -3.64
CA LYS A 353 -19.91 -7.69 -3.55
C LYS A 353 -20.05 -7.15 -2.12
N THR A 354 -20.09 -8.04 -1.13
CA THR A 354 -20.23 -7.68 0.28
C THR A 354 -19.01 -6.90 0.77
N PHE A 355 -17.79 -7.36 0.49
CA PHE A 355 -16.57 -6.65 0.89
C PHE A 355 -16.43 -5.32 0.16
N ARG A 356 -16.79 -5.24 -1.12
CA ARG A 356 -16.81 -3.97 -1.84
C ARG A 356 -17.71 -2.93 -1.16
N ALA A 357 -18.92 -3.31 -0.76
CA ALA A 357 -19.81 -2.42 -0.01
C ALA A 357 -19.25 -2.10 1.38
N LEU A 358 -18.86 -3.13 2.16
CA LEU A 358 -18.36 -2.95 3.51
C LEU A 358 -17.15 -2.02 3.56
N PHE A 359 -16.13 -2.23 2.73
CA PHE A 359 -14.94 -1.38 2.73
C PHE A 359 -15.25 0.08 2.35
N TRP A 360 -16.17 0.29 1.41
CA TRP A 360 -16.61 1.63 1.02
C TRP A 360 -17.32 2.33 2.19
N ASP A 361 -18.34 1.70 2.74
CA ASP A 361 -19.14 2.25 3.85
C ASP A 361 -18.27 2.48 5.09
N TYR A 362 -17.37 1.52 5.38
CA TYR A 362 -16.52 1.51 6.57
C TYR A 362 -15.43 2.57 6.55
N ILE A 363 -14.82 2.83 5.39
CA ILE A 363 -13.64 3.71 5.30
C ILE A 363 -14.01 5.07 4.76
N VAL A 364 -14.86 5.13 3.74
CA VAL A 364 -15.18 6.39 3.05
C VAL A 364 -16.35 7.09 3.75
N GLU A 365 -17.43 6.38 4.06
CA GLU A 365 -18.68 6.99 4.55
C GLU A 365 -18.77 7.10 6.07
N ASN A 366 -18.02 6.29 6.82
CA ASN A 366 -18.08 6.28 8.28
C ASN A 366 -17.65 7.63 8.89
N LYS A 367 -18.40 8.07 9.90
CA LYS A 367 -18.17 9.33 10.62
C LYS A 367 -16.88 9.36 11.43
N ASP A 368 -16.35 8.20 11.81
CA ASP A 368 -15.14 8.07 12.62
C ASP A 368 -13.85 7.92 11.78
N THR A 369 -14.00 7.85 10.45
CA THR A 369 -12.93 7.78 9.45
C THR A 369 -12.93 9.03 8.56
N LEU A 370 -13.38 8.94 7.30
CA LEU A 370 -13.23 9.98 6.27
C LEU A 370 -14.48 10.88 6.10
N LYS A 371 -15.63 10.57 6.72
CA LYS A 371 -16.84 11.42 6.68
C LYS A 371 -17.31 11.82 5.26
N GLY A 372 -17.28 10.89 4.30
CA GLY A 372 -17.76 11.13 2.93
C GLY A 372 -16.67 11.36 1.89
N GLY A 373 -15.42 10.99 2.20
CA GLY A 373 -14.28 11.07 1.30
C GLY A 373 -13.46 12.35 1.46
N TYR A 374 -12.14 12.20 1.35
CA TYR A 374 -11.18 13.29 1.43
C TYR A 374 -10.84 13.80 0.01
N LYS A 375 -10.83 15.12 -0.15
CA LYS A 375 -10.19 15.77 -1.30
C LYS A 375 -8.72 15.96 -0.92
N TYR A 376 -7.81 15.34 -1.68
CA TYR A 376 -6.35 15.21 -1.45
C TYR A 376 -5.61 16.56 -1.37
N GLU A 377 -5.99 17.42 -0.43
CA GLU A 377 -5.35 18.71 -0.17
C GLU A 377 -4.11 18.51 0.70
N PHE A 378 -3.05 19.23 0.35
CA PHE A 378 -1.87 19.40 1.20
C PHE A 378 -2.19 20.34 2.37
N LYS A 379 -2.86 19.83 3.42
CA LYS A 379 -3.28 20.62 4.60
C LYS A 379 -2.17 20.83 5.65
N TYR A 380 -1.03 20.13 5.54
CA TYR A 380 -0.01 20.14 6.59
C TYR A 380 1.29 20.82 6.17
N VAL A 381 1.63 21.87 6.91
CA VAL A 381 2.90 22.58 6.83
C VAL A 381 3.70 22.21 8.09
N PRO A 382 4.80 21.45 7.97
CA PRO A 382 5.68 21.21 9.12
C PRO A 382 6.25 22.54 9.60
N HIS A 383 5.98 22.91 10.85
CA HIS A 383 6.57 24.09 11.49
C HIS A 383 7.93 23.72 12.10
N HIS A 384 8.88 24.64 12.00
CA HIS A 384 10.30 24.41 12.29
C HIS A 384 10.61 23.92 13.72
N ASP A 385 9.73 24.21 14.68
CA ASP A 385 9.89 23.86 16.10
C ASP A 385 8.86 22.83 16.62
N ALA A 386 8.03 22.27 15.74
CA ALA A 386 6.98 21.34 16.14
C ALA A 386 7.55 19.94 16.40
N LYS A 387 7.87 19.62 17.66
CA LYS A 387 7.90 18.23 18.12
C LYS A 387 6.48 17.68 18.00
N THR A 388 6.29 16.56 17.30
CA THR A 388 4.98 15.96 17.02
C THR A 388 4.26 15.43 18.27
N GLY A 389 4.91 15.46 19.45
CA GLY A 389 4.26 15.30 20.76
C GLY A 389 3.45 14.01 20.90
N ALA A 390 3.81 12.97 20.16
CA ALA A 390 3.08 11.70 20.13
C ALA A 390 3.78 10.59 20.94
N GLU A 391 4.66 10.96 21.86
CA GLU A 391 5.35 10.00 22.74
C GLU A 391 4.67 9.86 24.11
N THR A 392 3.57 10.57 24.39
CA THR A 392 3.04 10.68 25.76
C THR A 392 1.53 10.58 25.91
N ALA A 393 0.78 10.26 24.85
CA ALA A 393 -0.67 10.10 24.97
C ALA A 393 -1.04 8.62 24.98
N ASP A 394 -1.27 8.06 26.18
CA ASP A 394 -2.01 6.81 26.33
C ASP A 394 -3.37 6.99 25.64
N GLY A 395 -3.65 6.20 24.60
CA GLY A 395 -5.01 6.05 24.08
C GLY A 395 -5.94 5.56 25.19
N PRO A 396 -7.26 5.78 25.08
CA PRO A 396 -8.20 5.25 26.06
C PRO A 396 -8.04 3.73 26.15
N ARG A 397 -7.56 3.23 27.30
CA ARG A 397 -7.45 1.78 27.56
C ARG A 397 -8.84 1.15 27.52
N LEU A 398 -8.93 -0.02 26.91
CA LEU A 398 -10.12 -0.86 26.87
C LEU A 398 -10.79 -0.93 28.26
N LYS A 399 -12.09 -0.62 28.31
CA LYS A 399 -12.95 -1.15 29.37
C LYS A 399 -13.00 -2.67 29.16
N ASN A 400 -12.56 -3.43 30.17
CA ASN A 400 -12.56 -4.89 30.27
C ASN A 400 -13.56 -5.60 29.33
N GLY A 401 -13.08 -6.10 28.18
CA GLY A 401 -13.87 -6.86 27.20
C GLY A 401 -12.97 -7.40 26.08
N ILE A 402 -13.29 -8.59 25.57
CA ILE A 402 -12.58 -9.25 24.46
C ILE A 402 -13.06 -8.64 23.13
N GLY A 403 -12.13 -8.26 22.25
CA GLY A 403 -12.42 -7.67 20.94
C GLY A 403 -13.06 -8.65 19.94
N HIS A 404 -13.72 -8.16 18.89
CA HIS A 404 -14.33 -9.04 17.89
C HIS A 404 -13.29 -9.79 17.06
N LEU A 405 -12.18 -9.16 16.70
CA LEU A 405 -11.09 -9.81 15.95
C LEU A 405 -10.31 -10.76 16.84
N GLU A 406 -10.15 -10.41 18.13
CA GLU A 406 -9.63 -11.30 19.15
C GLU A 406 -10.45 -12.59 19.28
N ILE A 407 -11.79 -12.50 19.43
CA ILE A 407 -12.68 -13.68 19.43
C ILE A 407 -12.54 -14.48 18.14
N PHE A 408 -12.58 -13.79 16.99
CA PHE A 408 -12.48 -14.42 15.68
C PHE A 408 -11.16 -15.21 15.54
N GLY A 409 -10.05 -14.63 15.97
CA GLY A 409 -8.74 -15.28 15.98
C GLY A 409 -8.68 -16.48 16.92
N LEU A 410 -9.17 -16.35 18.15
CA LEU A 410 -9.18 -17.46 19.11
C LEU A 410 -10.03 -18.65 18.63
N VAL A 411 -11.22 -18.38 18.08
CA VAL A 411 -12.07 -19.42 17.49
C VAL A 411 -11.35 -20.10 16.33
N GLY A 412 -10.77 -19.33 15.42
CA GLY A 412 -9.98 -19.85 14.31
C GLY A 412 -8.84 -20.75 14.78
N MET A 413 -8.11 -20.34 15.81
CA MET A 413 -7.03 -21.12 16.39
C MET A 413 -7.53 -22.44 16.99
N CYS A 414 -8.62 -22.41 17.77
CA CYS A 414 -9.22 -23.60 18.37
C CYS A 414 -9.73 -24.62 17.33
N VAL A 415 -10.41 -24.13 16.28
CA VAL A 415 -10.89 -24.98 15.19
C VAL A 415 -9.71 -25.57 14.42
N SER A 416 -8.69 -24.76 14.10
CA SER A 416 -7.50 -25.23 13.39
C SER A 416 -6.80 -26.37 14.13
N ARG A 417 -6.65 -26.27 15.45
CA ARG A 417 -6.06 -27.34 16.28
C ARG A 417 -6.91 -28.59 16.26
N SER A 418 -8.23 -28.47 16.43
CA SER A 418 -9.13 -29.62 16.40
C SER A 418 -9.10 -30.38 15.07
N LEU A 419 -8.90 -29.67 13.95
CA LEU A 419 -8.87 -30.27 12.61
C LEU A 419 -7.49 -30.78 12.18
N LEU A 420 -6.41 -30.19 12.71
CA LEU A 420 -5.03 -30.48 12.32
C LEU A 420 -4.26 -31.31 13.35
N GLU A 421 -4.81 -31.51 14.55
CA GLU A 421 -4.26 -32.49 15.49
C GLU A 421 -4.33 -33.87 14.84
N PRO A 422 -3.18 -34.56 14.66
CA PRO A 422 -3.21 -35.89 14.12
C PRO A 422 -3.97 -36.77 15.10
N SER A 423 -5.05 -37.40 14.62
CA SER A 423 -5.52 -38.63 15.25
C SER A 423 -4.30 -39.52 15.42
N SER A 424 -4.16 -40.16 16.58
CA SER A 424 -2.95 -40.86 17.01
C SER A 424 -2.45 -41.97 16.07
N SER A 425 -3.15 -42.25 14.96
CA SER A 425 -2.73 -43.16 13.88
C SER A 425 -1.96 -42.50 12.73
N LEU A 426 -1.97 -41.16 12.57
CA LEU A 426 -1.37 -40.46 11.42
C LEU A 426 0.04 -39.87 11.69
N SER A 427 0.51 -39.90 12.94
CA SER A 427 1.81 -39.33 13.36
C SER A 427 3.03 -40.03 12.75
N GLN A 428 2.88 -41.22 12.17
CA GLN A 428 3.99 -41.92 11.51
C GLN A 428 4.35 -41.38 10.11
N TYR A 429 3.49 -40.56 9.48
CA TYR A 429 3.74 -40.04 8.12
C TYR A 429 4.25 -38.59 8.06
N ILE A 430 4.14 -37.80 9.14
CA ILE A 430 4.49 -36.37 9.18
C ILE A 430 5.93 -36.14 9.69
N LYS A 431 6.87 -37.03 9.36
CA LYS A 431 8.32 -36.79 9.56
C LYS A 431 9.03 -36.27 8.29
N CYS A 432 8.32 -36.00 7.20
CA CYS A 432 8.92 -35.59 5.92
C CYS A 432 8.51 -34.18 5.42
N GLY A 433 7.75 -33.40 6.20
CA GLY A 433 7.09 -32.17 5.70
C GLY A 433 7.75 -30.83 5.98
N SER A 434 8.86 -30.73 6.71
CA SER A 434 9.45 -29.45 7.13
C SER A 434 10.39 -28.81 6.10
N ARG A 435 10.04 -28.85 4.81
CA ARG A 435 10.67 -28.02 3.78
C ARG A 435 9.63 -27.02 3.29
N GLN A 436 9.84 -25.74 3.60
CA GLN A 436 9.23 -24.67 2.82
C GLN A 436 9.50 -24.97 1.34
N PRO A 437 8.49 -24.90 0.46
CA PRO A 437 8.77 -24.95 -0.97
C PRO A 437 9.62 -23.72 -1.28
N GLY A 438 10.87 -23.95 -1.64
CA GLY A 438 11.74 -22.90 -2.13
C GLY A 438 11.12 -22.23 -3.36
N ALA A 439 11.57 -21.02 -3.66
CA ALA A 439 11.13 -20.14 -4.76
C ALA A 439 11.03 -20.79 -6.18
N GLY A 440 11.44 -22.06 -6.34
CA GLY A 440 11.18 -22.84 -7.55
C GLY A 440 9.69 -23.02 -7.85
N LYS A 441 8.84 -23.29 -6.84
CA LYS A 441 7.40 -23.57 -7.10
C LYS A 441 6.59 -22.35 -7.56
N ILE A 442 7.05 -21.12 -7.30
CA ILE A 442 6.40 -19.90 -7.82
C ILE A 442 6.71 -19.73 -9.31
N ARG A 443 7.89 -20.17 -9.77
CA ARG A 443 8.25 -20.18 -11.18
C ARG A 443 7.55 -21.30 -11.96
N ASP A 444 7.37 -22.47 -11.34
CA ASP A 444 6.65 -23.58 -11.98
C ASP A 444 5.21 -23.18 -12.34
N THR A 445 4.55 -22.34 -11.51
CA THR A 445 3.22 -21.78 -11.83
C THR A 445 3.20 -20.67 -12.89
N LEU A 446 4.37 -20.20 -13.35
CA LEU A 446 4.51 -19.24 -14.46
C LEU A 446 4.94 -19.93 -15.76
N THR A 447 5.41 -21.18 -15.71
CA THR A 447 5.91 -21.93 -16.88
C THR A 447 4.97 -23.02 -17.38
N ASP A 448 3.83 -23.27 -16.73
CA ASP A 448 2.83 -24.24 -17.19
C ASP A 448 1.99 -23.69 -18.37
N THR A 449 2.66 -23.40 -19.49
CA THR A 449 2.05 -23.22 -20.83
C THR A 449 2.98 -23.75 -21.91
N GLU A 450 3.30 -25.04 -21.88
CA GLU A 450 3.67 -25.82 -23.08
C GLU A 450 3.20 -27.28 -22.89
N GLU A 451 1.91 -27.52 -23.11
CA GLU A 451 1.37 -28.68 -23.86
C GLU A 451 -0.12 -28.47 -24.21
#